data_AF-A0A221T389-F1
#
_entry.id   AF-A0A221T389-F1
#
_cell.length_a   1.000
_cell.length_b   1.000
_cell.length_c   1.000
_cell.angle_alpha   90.00
_cell.angle_beta   90.00
_cell.angle_gamma   90.00
#
_symmetry.space_group_name_H-M   'P 1'
#
loop_
_entity.id
_entity.type
_entity.pdbx_description
1 polymer ?
#
loop_
_entity_poly.entity_id
_entity_poly.type
_entity_poly.pdbx_seq_one_letter_code
_entity_poly.pdbx_strand_id
1 'polypeptide(L)'
;MESAVLVLLLALPVLLFLAGRSGVRYRWTDDALVVQAGLRRARFPYAATHARLTAQPLGARLWGTQAPGTVTGRFALDRATVHALATTARPAQALVLRRAGQLYYVTPDHPTEHLPRFLPEHAE
;
A
#
# COMPACT_ATOMS: atom_id res chain seq x y z
N MET A 1 -30.46 -33.27 -5.94
CA MET A 1 -29.16 -33.05 -5.27
C MET A 1 -28.13 -32.40 -6.20
N GLU A 2 -28.19 -32.67 -7.52
CA GLU A 2 -27.26 -32.14 -8.53
C GLU A 2 -27.31 -30.61 -8.69
N SER A 3 -28.49 -29.99 -8.57
CA SER A 3 -28.69 -28.55 -8.73
C SER A 3 -27.97 -27.73 -7.66
N ALA A 4 -27.87 -28.25 -6.43
CA ALA A 4 -27.21 -27.55 -5.32
C ALA A 4 -25.68 -27.52 -5.50
N VAL A 5 -25.11 -28.58 -6.07
CA VAL A 5 -23.67 -28.67 -6.37
C VAL A 5 -23.29 -27.71 -7.50
N LEU A 6 -24.15 -27.58 -8.51
CA LEU A 6 -23.91 -26.66 -9.62
C LEU A 6 -23.93 -25.19 -9.19
N VAL A 7 -24.89 -24.82 -8.33
CA VAL A 7 -24.97 -23.47 -7.73
C VAL A 7 -23.75 -23.18 -6.86
N LEU A 8 -23.29 -24.16 -6.07
CA LEU A 8 -22.10 -24.01 -5.23
C LEU A 8 -20.84 -23.81 -6.08
N LEU A 9 -20.66 -24.58 -7.16
CA LEU A 9 -19.52 -24.45 -8.08
C LEU A 9 -19.51 -23.11 -8.82
N LEU A 10 -20.68 -22.59 -9.20
CA LEU A 10 -20.79 -21.26 -9.81
C LEU A 10 -20.51 -20.13 -8.82
N ALA A 11 -20.91 -20.30 -7.56
CA ALA A 11 -20.70 -19.30 -6.51
C ALA A 11 -19.27 -19.35 -5.92
N LEU A 12 -18.57 -20.47 -6.05
CA LEU A 12 -17.22 -20.68 -5.53
C LEU A 12 -16.20 -19.62 -5.97
N PRO A 13 -16.08 -19.23 -7.26
CA PRO A 13 -15.15 -18.18 -7.67
C PRO A 13 -15.49 -16.82 -7.04
N VAL A 14 -16.79 -16.51 -6.85
CA VAL A 14 -17.24 -15.29 -6.19
C VAL A 14 -16.90 -15.33 -4.70
N LEU A 15 -17.15 -16.45 -4.02
CA LEU A 15 -16.79 -16.66 -2.63
C LEU A 15 -15.27 -16.60 -2.40
N LEU A 16 -14.47 -17.19 -3.28
CA LEU A 16 -13.01 -17.12 -3.23
C LEU A 16 -12.49 -15.71 -3.51
N PHE A 17 -13.14 -14.97 -4.40
CA PHE A 17 -12.83 -13.56 -4.66
C PHE A 17 -13.15 -12.67 -3.46
N LEU A 18 -14.28 -12.90 -2.78
CA LEU A 18 -14.64 -12.21 -1.54
C LEU A 18 -13.75 -12.60 -0.36
N ALA A 19 -13.36 -13.87 -0.26
CA ALA A 19 -12.48 -14.40 0.79
C ALA A 19 -11.01 -14.00 0.59
N GLY A 20 -10.63 -13.59 -0.62
CA GLY A 20 -9.33 -13.03 -0.95
C GLY A 20 -9.14 -11.66 -0.32
N ARG A 21 -9.04 -11.60 1.02
CA ARG A 21 -8.76 -10.43 1.89
C ARG A 21 -8.26 -9.24 1.08
N SER A 22 -9.21 -8.43 0.62
CA SER A 22 -8.99 -7.19 -0.09
C SER A 22 -8.33 -6.22 0.88
N GLY A 23 -7.19 -5.66 0.50
CA GLY A 23 -6.41 -4.84 1.41
C GLY A 23 -4.97 -4.70 0.99
N VAL A 24 -4.39 -3.53 1.25
CA VAL A 24 -2.94 -3.41 1.31
C VAL A 24 -2.47 -3.99 2.64
N ARG A 25 -1.47 -4.88 2.62
CA ARG A 25 -0.84 -5.43 3.82
C ARG A 25 0.63 -5.11 3.87
N TYR A 26 1.11 -4.89 5.08
CA TYR A 26 2.50 -4.56 5.34
C TYR A 26 3.14 -5.68 6.15
N ARG A 27 4.40 -5.94 5.84
CA ARG A 27 5.24 -6.79 6.66
C ARG A 27 6.60 -6.13 6.79
N TRP A 28 6.93 -5.73 8.01
CA TRP A 28 8.28 -5.38 8.40
C TRP A 28 9.12 -6.65 8.46
N THR A 29 10.24 -6.66 7.76
CA THR A 29 11.24 -7.74 7.78
C THR A 29 12.56 -7.18 8.30
N ASP A 30 13.59 -8.01 8.38
CA ASP A 30 14.88 -7.58 8.93
C ASP A 30 15.59 -6.58 8.01
N ASP A 31 15.36 -6.66 6.69
CA ASP A 31 16.07 -5.84 5.70
C ASP A 31 15.15 -4.96 4.81
N ALA A 32 13.84 -5.12 4.91
CA ALA A 32 12.89 -4.41 4.05
C ALA A 32 11.49 -4.22 4.65
N LEU A 33 10.77 -3.23 4.12
CA LEU A 33 9.31 -3.21 4.16
C LEU A 33 8.75 -3.93 2.94
N VAL A 34 7.94 -4.95 3.16
CA VAL A 34 7.21 -5.68 2.11
C VAL A 34 5.75 -5.22 2.12
N VAL A 35 5.27 -4.79 0.96
CA VAL A 35 3.90 -4.33 0.76
C VAL A 35 3.20 -5.25 -0.22
N GLN A 36 2.08 -5.84 0.20
CA GLN A 36 1.22 -6.65 -0.64
C GLN A 36 -0.04 -5.87 -0.96
N ALA A 37 -0.30 -5.60 -2.24
CA ALA A 37 -1.47 -4.88 -2.72
C ALA A 37 -2.19 -5.74 -3.77
N GLY A 38 -3.19 -6.52 -3.34
CA GLY A 38 -3.82 -7.53 -4.17
C GLY A 38 -2.80 -8.59 -4.64
N LEU A 39 -2.65 -8.74 -5.96
CA LEU A 39 -1.67 -9.66 -6.58
C LEU A 39 -0.27 -9.07 -6.69
N ARG A 40 -0.09 -7.76 -6.48
CA ARG A 40 1.21 -7.10 -6.60
C ARG A 40 1.94 -7.13 -5.26
N ARG A 41 3.23 -7.39 -5.31
CA ARG A 41 4.15 -7.33 -4.17
C ARG A 41 5.24 -6.30 -4.45
N ALA A 42 5.39 -5.33 -3.56
CA ALA A 42 6.48 -4.38 -3.57
C ALA A 42 7.42 -4.65 -2.39
N ARG A 43 8.73 -4.49 -2.61
CA ARG A 43 9.77 -4.59 -1.57
C ARG A 43 10.54 -3.29 -1.55
N PHE A 44 10.69 -2.72 -0.37
CA PHE A 44 11.43 -1.49 -0.10
C PHE A 44 12.60 -1.83 0.83
N PRO A 45 13.77 -2.20 0.28
CA PRO A 45 14.96 -2.48 1.09
C PRO A 45 15.39 -1.22 1.85
N TYR A 46 15.68 -1.38 3.13
CA TYR A 46 16.09 -0.30 4.03
C TYR A 46 17.32 0.46 3.53
N ALA A 47 18.34 -0.28 3.09
CA ALA A 47 19.60 0.27 2.60
C ALA A 47 19.50 0.99 1.23
N ALA A 48 18.36 0.92 0.53
CA ALA A 48 18.18 1.50 -0.80
C ALA A 48 16.91 2.36 -0.92
N THR A 49 16.26 2.66 0.20
CA THR A 49 15.01 3.41 0.23
C THR A 49 15.15 4.54 1.23
N HIS A 50 14.93 5.77 0.76
CA HIS A 50 14.79 6.92 1.66
C HIS A 50 13.35 7.00 2.14
N ALA A 51 13.14 7.38 3.39
CA ALA A 51 11.81 7.55 3.94
C ALA A 51 11.68 8.86 4.71
N ARG A 52 10.49 9.43 4.67
CA ARG A 52 10.05 10.46 5.61
C ARG A 52 8.65 10.17 6.13
N LEU A 53 8.37 10.69 7.31
CA LEU A 53 7.01 10.76 7.83
C LEU A 53 6.22 11.88 7.16
N THR A 54 4.92 11.65 6.99
CA THR A 54 3.96 12.68 6.63
C THR A 54 2.61 12.41 7.28
N ALA A 55 1.86 13.47 7.56
CA ALA A 55 0.45 13.40 7.92
C ALA A 55 -0.45 13.96 6.79
N GLN A 56 0.14 14.34 5.65
CA GLN A 56 -0.61 14.90 4.54
C GLN A 56 -1.50 13.83 3.91
N PRO A 57 -2.79 14.10 3.70
CA PRO A 57 -3.66 13.21 2.97
C PRO A 57 -3.27 13.15 1.49
N LEU A 58 -3.56 12.04 0.84
CA LEU A 58 -3.50 11.95 -0.62
C LEU A 58 -4.51 12.92 -1.23
N GLY A 59 -4.06 13.64 -2.26
CA GLY A 59 -4.87 14.55 -3.06
C GLY A 59 -5.64 13.83 -4.16
N ALA A 60 -5.78 14.52 -5.30
CA ALA A 60 -6.53 13.99 -6.44
C ALA A 60 -5.98 12.64 -6.93
N ARG A 61 -6.90 11.71 -7.21
CA ARG A 61 -6.59 10.42 -7.83
C ARG A 61 -6.39 10.62 -9.33
N LEU A 62 -5.19 10.32 -9.83
CA LEU A 62 -4.88 10.35 -11.26
C LEU A 62 -5.31 9.04 -11.94
N TRP A 63 -5.04 7.91 -11.29
CA TRP A 63 -5.57 6.59 -11.67
C TRP A 63 -5.44 5.59 -10.52
N GLY A 64 -6.21 4.52 -10.57
CA GLY A 64 -6.16 3.39 -9.63
C GLY A 64 -7.43 3.24 -8.79
N THR A 65 -7.29 2.56 -7.66
CA THR A 65 -8.39 2.11 -6.82
C THR A 65 -8.36 2.82 -5.48
N GLN A 66 -9.53 3.28 -5.04
CA GLN A 66 -9.77 3.76 -3.68
C GLN A 66 -11.01 3.03 -3.15
N ALA A 67 -10.79 2.12 -2.22
CA ALA A 67 -11.80 1.35 -1.51
C ALA A 67 -11.41 1.29 -0.02
N PRO A 68 -12.35 0.98 0.89
CA PRO A 68 -12.02 0.78 2.30
C PRO A 68 -10.87 -0.23 2.47
N GLY A 69 -9.80 0.18 3.15
CA GLY A 69 -8.62 -0.66 3.38
C GLY A 69 -7.67 -0.80 2.18
N THR A 70 -7.95 -0.18 1.03
CA THR A 70 -7.10 -0.25 -0.18
C THR A 70 -7.11 1.06 -0.96
N VAL A 71 -5.96 1.72 -1.01
CA VAL A 71 -5.70 2.90 -1.83
C VAL A 71 -4.43 2.66 -2.64
N THR A 72 -4.61 2.35 -3.92
CA THR A 72 -3.52 1.93 -4.81
C THR A 72 -3.59 2.64 -6.14
N GLY A 73 -2.47 3.14 -6.66
CA GLY A 73 -2.41 3.82 -7.96
C GLY A 73 -1.58 5.09 -7.91
N ARG A 74 -1.80 6.05 -8.82
CA ARG A 74 -1.12 7.35 -8.78
C ARG A 74 -2.04 8.44 -8.25
N PHE A 75 -1.51 9.19 -7.30
CA PHE A 75 -2.20 10.26 -6.60
C PHE A 75 -1.30 11.49 -6.53
N ALA A 76 -1.92 12.66 -6.47
CA ALA A 76 -1.23 13.88 -6.09
C ALA A 76 -0.90 13.86 -4.59
N LEU A 77 0.28 14.36 -4.23
CA LEU A 77 0.68 14.63 -2.84
C LEU A 77 1.45 15.94 -2.85
N ASP A 78 0.82 17.00 -2.34
CA ASP A 78 1.36 18.36 -2.41
C ASP A 78 1.74 18.75 -3.85
N ARG A 79 3.01 19.05 -4.13
CA ARG A 79 3.53 19.39 -5.47
C ARG A 79 4.08 18.20 -6.26
N ALA A 80 3.94 16.98 -5.73
CA ALA A 80 4.48 15.77 -6.33
C ALA A 80 3.37 14.76 -6.70
N THR A 81 3.74 13.77 -7.51
CA THR A 81 2.92 12.58 -7.76
C THR A 81 3.54 11.39 -7.07
N VAL A 82 2.73 10.60 -6.38
CA VAL A 82 3.17 9.40 -5.66
C VAL A 82 2.43 8.17 -6.14
N HIS A 83 3.08 7.02 -6.04
CA HIS A 83 2.43 5.73 -6.17
C HIS A 83 1.88 5.31 -4.80
N ALA A 84 0.56 5.42 -4.63
CA ALA A 84 -0.09 4.97 -3.41
C ALA A 84 -0.08 3.44 -3.34
N LEU A 85 0.37 2.93 -2.20
CA LEU A 85 0.24 1.55 -1.74
C LEU A 85 -0.20 1.63 -0.28
N ALA A 86 -1.39 2.19 -0.06
CA ALA A 86 -1.90 2.60 1.24
C ALA A 86 -3.18 1.86 1.62
N THR A 87 -3.51 1.82 2.91
CA THR A 87 -4.80 1.33 3.42
C THR A 87 -5.84 2.45 3.52
N THR A 88 -5.40 3.71 3.58
CA THR A 88 -6.26 4.91 3.64
C THR A 88 -5.61 6.08 2.91
N ALA A 89 -6.44 6.98 2.37
CA ALA A 89 -6.01 8.22 1.75
C ALA A 89 -5.82 9.37 2.76
N ARG A 90 -6.35 9.22 3.99
CA ARG A 90 -6.31 10.23 5.04
C ARG A 90 -5.81 9.63 6.36
N PRO A 91 -4.54 9.23 6.44
CA PRO A 91 -3.98 8.67 7.65
C PRO A 91 -3.61 9.77 8.66
N ALA A 92 -3.53 9.40 9.94
CA ALA A 92 -2.87 10.24 10.93
C ALA A 92 -1.35 10.29 10.69
N GLN A 93 -0.77 9.17 10.24
CA GLN A 93 0.65 9.03 9.90
C GLN A 93 0.84 8.12 8.69
N ALA A 94 1.74 8.51 7.79
CA ALA A 94 2.16 7.76 6.61
C ALA A 94 3.66 7.88 6.39
N LEU A 95 4.21 7.00 5.56
CA LEU A 95 5.56 7.14 5.03
C LEU A 95 5.51 7.50 3.55
N VAL A 96 6.31 8.47 3.17
CA VAL A 96 6.71 8.68 1.78
C VAL A 96 8.05 8.00 1.59
N LEU A 97 8.10 7.03 0.68
CA LEU A 97 9.31 6.28 0.36
C LEU A 97 9.83 6.70 -1.00
N ARG A 98 11.12 7.00 -1.10
CA ARG A 98 11.81 7.26 -2.36
C ARG A 98 12.72 6.09 -2.69
N ARG A 99 12.47 5.44 -3.83
CA ARG A 99 13.28 4.33 -4.35
C ARG A 99 13.41 4.46 -5.86
N ALA A 100 14.65 4.41 -6.36
CA ALA A 100 14.95 4.50 -7.79
C ALA A 100 14.26 5.70 -8.48
N GLY A 101 14.30 6.87 -7.84
CA GLY A 101 13.68 8.10 -8.36
C GLY A 101 12.15 8.16 -8.32
N GLN A 102 11.48 7.14 -7.76
CA GLN A 102 10.03 7.09 -7.64
C GLN A 102 9.60 7.28 -6.19
N LEU A 103 8.50 8.02 -6.00
CA LEU A 103 7.87 8.22 -4.70
C LEU A 103 6.70 7.27 -4.51
N TYR A 104 6.64 6.66 -3.33
CA TYR A 104 5.59 5.76 -2.90
C TYR A 104 4.97 6.28 -1.61
N TYR A 105 3.66 6.16 -1.48
CA TYR A 105 2.93 6.54 -0.28
C TYR A 105 2.36 5.30 0.38
N VAL A 106 2.79 5.01 1.60
CA VAL A 106 2.40 3.81 2.35
C VAL A 106 1.90 4.18 3.75
N THR A 107 0.99 3.37 4.29
CA THR A 107 0.42 3.58 5.63
C THR A 107 0.58 2.32 6.48
N PRO A 108 1.82 1.87 6.73
CA PRO A 108 2.06 0.71 7.58
C PRO A 108 1.74 1.04 9.03
N ASP A 109 1.52 0.00 9.82
CA ASP A 109 1.40 0.13 11.27
C ASP A 109 2.73 0.62 11.87
N HIS A 110 2.63 1.49 12.88
CA HIS A 110 3.77 2.05 13.63
C HIS A 110 4.86 2.72 12.76
N PRO A 111 4.52 3.64 11.83
CA PRO A 111 5.48 4.17 10.87
C PRO A 111 6.63 4.94 11.53
N THR A 112 6.36 5.62 12.66
CA THR A 112 7.35 6.39 13.42
C THR A 112 8.42 5.50 14.05
N GLU A 113 8.03 4.34 14.60
CA GLU A 113 8.95 3.39 15.23
C GLU A 113 9.89 2.73 14.21
N HIS A 114 9.41 2.55 12.98
CA HIS A 114 10.15 1.90 11.91
C HIS A 114 10.91 2.85 10.98
N LEU A 115 10.65 4.16 11.05
CA LEU A 115 11.33 5.16 10.23
C LEU A 115 12.87 5.06 10.30
N PRO A 116 13.52 4.89 11.48
CA PRO A 116 14.98 4.85 11.58
C PRO A 116 15.64 3.68 10.84
N ARG A 117 14.87 2.70 10.36
CA ARG A 117 15.38 1.59 9.55
C ARG A 117 15.76 2.05 8.14
N PHE A 118 15.12 3.09 7.62
CA PHE A 118 15.36 3.59 6.27
C PHE A 118 16.50 4.60 6.22
N LEU A 119 16.99 4.86 5.01
CA LEU A 119 17.86 6.01 4.80
C LEU A 119 17.08 7.31 5.09
N PRO A 120 17.71 8.31 5.72
CA PRO A 120 17.07 9.61 5.92
C PRO A 120 16.79 10.25 4.55
N GLU A 121 15.58 10.77 4.34
CA GLU A 121 15.34 11.66 3.21
C GLU A 121 16.02 13.00 3.49
N HIS A 122 17.02 13.35 2.69
CA HIS A 122 17.62 14.68 2.75
C HIS A 122 16.59 15.69 2.24
N ALA A 123 16.21 16.64 3.10
CA ALA A 123 15.46 17.81 2.67
C ALA A 123 16.38 18.65 1.77
N GLU A 124 16.16 18.56 0.46
CA GLU A 124 16.67 19.54 -0.51
C GLU A 124 15.86 20.83 -0.42
#